data_AF-A0A537YXU8-F1
#
_entry.id   AF-A0A537YXU8-F1
#
_cell.length_a   1.000
_cell.length_b   1.000
_cell.length_c   1.000
_cell.angle_alpha   90.00
_cell.angle_beta   90.00
_cell.angle_gamma   90.00
#
_symmetry.space_group_name_H-M   'P 1'
#
loop_
_entity.id
_entity.type
_entity.pdbx_description
1 polymer ?
#
loop_
_entity_poly.entity_id
_entity_poly.type
_entity_poly.pdbx_seq_one_letter_code
_entity_poly.pdbx_strand_id
1 'polypeptide(L)'
;MAMLGPAARTQRLMMELDEEGTTITEDRRARLHGPAGLDLGAEGPEEIAQAIVGEIVAVRRGRDGGFLRERPTPIHDRPRPGTEAR
;
A
#
# COMPACT_ATOMS: atom_id res chain seq x y z
N MET A 1 4.83 -1.20 7.86
CA MET A 1 3.99 -0.36 8.74
C MET A 1 3.49 0.78 7.90
N ALA A 2 2.18 1.02 7.87
CA ALA A 2 1.59 2.01 6.98
C ALA A 2 1.21 3.27 7.78
N MET A 3 1.57 4.45 7.28
CA MET A 3 1.31 5.74 7.91
C MET A 3 0.13 6.44 7.22
N LEU A 4 -0.82 6.93 8.02
CA LEU A 4 -1.95 7.71 7.52
C LEU A 4 -1.62 9.20 7.49
N GLY A 5 -1.88 9.82 6.34
CA GLY A 5 -1.76 11.27 6.12
C GLY A 5 -0.63 11.64 5.15
N PRO A 6 -0.51 12.94 4.81
CA PRO A 6 0.42 13.41 3.80
C PRO A 6 1.86 13.00 4.09
N ALA A 7 2.64 12.71 3.04
CA ALA A 7 4.06 12.34 3.17
C ALA A 7 4.85 13.37 4.00
N ALA A 8 4.55 14.67 3.84
CA ALA A 8 5.14 15.75 4.61
C ALA A 8 4.92 15.62 6.13
N ARG A 9 3.76 15.12 6.57
CA ARG A 9 3.50 14.88 8.01
C ARG A 9 4.41 13.78 8.53
N THR A 10 4.52 12.68 7.79
CA THR A 10 5.39 11.56 8.17
C THR A 10 6.85 12.02 8.24
N GLN A 11 7.32 12.79 7.27
CA GLN A 11 8.67 13.35 7.28
C GLN A 11 8.92 14.26 8.49
N ARG A 12 7.97 15.14 8.82
CA ARG A 12 8.06 16.01 10.00
C ARG A 12 8.19 15.21 11.30
N LEU A 13 7.33 14.21 11.48
CA LEU A 13 7.38 13.34 12.68
C LEU A 13 8.72 12.58 12.78
N MET A 14 9.31 12.18 11.66
CA MET A 14 10.62 11.52 11.65
C MET A 14 11.74 12.48 12.04
N MET A 15 11.68 13.72 11.57
CA MET A 15 12.65 14.75 11.93
C MET A 15 12.61 15.07 13.43
N GLU A 16 11.40 15.21 13.99
CA GLU A 16 11.19 15.42 15.43
C GLU A 16 11.77 14.27 16.27
N LEU A 17 11.56 13.01 15.86
CA LEU A 17 12.13 11.85 16.56
C LEU A 17 13.67 11.83 16.52
N ASP A 18 14.27 12.25 15.41
CA ASP A 18 15.73 12.33 15.28
C ASP A 18 16.32 13.44 16.16
N GLU A 19 15.64 14.60 16.23
CA GLU A 19 15.97 15.71 17.13
C GLU A 19 15.88 15.30 18.62
N GLU A 20 14.95 14.42 18.97
CA GLU A 20 14.80 13.83 20.32
C GLU A 20 15.83 12.72 20.61
N GLY A 21 16.76 12.44 19.70
CA GLY A 21 17.80 11.42 19.84
C GLY A 21 17.32 9.99 19.57
N THR A 22 16.12 9.83 18.98
CA THR A 22 15.58 8.54 18.55
C THR A 22 15.75 8.40 17.03
N THR A 23 16.97 8.09 16.59
CA THR A 23 17.24 7.85 15.17
C THR A 23 16.55 6.58 14.68
N ILE A 24 15.68 6.72 13.69
CA ILE A 24 15.06 5.61 12.98
C ILE A 24 16.10 5.03 12.01
N THR A 25 16.46 3.76 12.18
CA THR A 25 17.38 3.09 11.26
C THR A 25 16.80 3.03 9.83
N GLU A 26 17.66 3.02 8.81
CA GLU A 26 17.15 2.96 7.42
C GLU A 26 16.33 1.70 7.14
N ASP A 27 16.63 0.60 7.82
CA ASP A 27 15.85 -0.64 7.76
C ASP A 27 14.40 -0.45 8.26
N ARG A 28 14.20 0.36 9.31
CA ARG A 28 12.87 0.71 9.80
C ARG A 28 12.18 1.72 8.88
N ARG A 29 12.94 2.64 8.30
CA ARG A 29 12.43 3.63 7.35
C ARG A 29 11.92 2.98 6.07
N ALA A 30 12.66 2.02 5.52
CA ALA A 30 12.27 1.25 4.34
C ALA A 30 10.97 0.46 4.55
N ARG A 31 10.63 0.12 5.80
CA ARG A 31 9.40 -0.56 6.18
C ARG A 31 8.23 0.39 6.46
N LEU A 32 8.47 1.70 6.44
CA LEU A 32 7.46 2.74 6.65
C LEU A 32 6.92 3.17 5.29
N HIS A 33 5.66 2.81 5.01
CA HIS A 33 4.99 3.15 3.75
C HIS A 33 3.96 4.24 4.05
N GLY A 34 4.02 5.36 3.35
CA GLY A 34 3.13 6.48 3.59
C GLY A 34 3.13 7.48 2.44
N PRO A 35 1.96 8.00 2.02
CA PRO A 35 0.61 7.68 2.52
C PRO A 35 0.17 6.26 2.17
N ALA A 36 -0.59 5.64 3.07
CA ALA A 36 -1.22 4.34 2.84
C ALA A 36 -2.48 4.47 1.97
N GLY A 37 -2.70 3.51 1.09
CA GLY A 37 -3.87 3.40 0.22
C GLY A 37 -3.58 3.70 -1.26
N LEU A 38 -4.48 3.22 -2.12
CA LEU A 38 -4.48 3.57 -3.54
C LEU A 38 -4.82 5.05 -3.75
N ASP A 39 -4.30 5.64 -4.83
CA ASP A 39 -4.66 7.00 -5.24
C ASP A 39 -6.08 7.03 -5.82
N LEU A 40 -7.07 7.15 -4.93
CA LEU A 40 -8.49 7.25 -5.27
C LEU A 40 -9.01 8.70 -5.22
N GLY A 41 -8.18 9.66 -4.84
CA GLY A 41 -8.64 11.02 -4.50
C GLY A 41 -9.55 11.05 -3.27
N ALA A 42 -9.33 10.15 -2.30
CA ALA A 42 -10.17 9.99 -1.11
C ALA A 42 -10.13 11.23 -0.20
N GLU A 43 -11.30 11.75 0.16
CA GLU A 43 -11.45 12.87 1.10
C GLU A 43 -12.10 12.41 2.42
N GLY A 44 -13.07 11.51 2.33
CA GLY A 44 -13.83 11.01 3.48
C GLY A 44 -13.21 9.79 4.16
N PRO A 45 -13.55 9.52 5.44
CA PRO A 45 -13.10 8.32 6.16
C PRO A 45 -13.41 7.01 5.42
N GLU A 46 -14.58 6.91 4.80
CA GLU A 46 -15.03 5.74 4.04
C GLU A 46 -14.18 5.54 2.78
N GLU A 47 -13.86 6.62 2.07
CA GLU A 47 -13.03 6.58 0.87
C GLU A 47 -11.58 6.25 1.21
N ILE A 48 -11.06 6.81 2.32
CA ILE A 48 -9.74 6.49 2.85
C ILE A 48 -9.67 5.00 3.23
N ALA A 49 -10.71 4.47 3.88
CA ALA A 49 -10.78 3.04 4.21
C ALA A 49 -10.77 2.18 2.94
N GLN A 50 -11.49 2.58 1.89
CA GLN A 50 -11.48 1.87 0.60
C GLN A 50 -10.10 1.92 -0.07
N ALA A 51 -9.41 3.07 -0.05
CA ALA A 51 -8.06 3.21 -0.57
C ALA A 51 -7.09 2.24 0.12
N ILE A 52 -7.13 2.17 1.45
CA ILE A 52 -6.29 1.27 2.26
C ILE A 52 -6.62 -0.20 2.00
N VAL A 53 -7.91 -0.57 2.02
CA VAL A 53 -8.33 -1.96 1.75
C VAL A 53 -7.94 -2.38 0.32
N GLY A 54 -8.08 -1.48 -0.64
CA GLY A 54 -7.65 -1.68 -2.03
C GLY A 54 -6.16 -1.98 -2.15
N GLU A 55 -5.32 -1.17 -1.49
CA GLU A 55 -3.87 -1.37 -1.46
C GLU A 55 -3.50 -2.73 -0.82
N ILE A 56 -4.10 -3.06 0.33
CA ILE A 56 -3.87 -4.34 1.02
C ILE A 56 -4.18 -5.53 0.10
N VAL A 57 -5.31 -5.48 -0.61
CA VAL A 57 -5.70 -6.56 -1.53
C VAL A 57 -4.76 -6.62 -2.74
N ALA A 58 -4.34 -5.48 -3.28
CA ALA A 58 -3.42 -5.41 -4.41
C ALA A 58 -2.07 -6.04 -4.05
N VAL A 59 -1.45 -5.60 -2.95
CA VAL A 59 -0.17 -6.14 -2.45
C VAL A 59 -0.27 -7.64 -2.17
N ARG A 60 -1.34 -8.11 -1.52
CA ARG A 60 -1.55 -9.56 -1.27
C ARG A 60 -1.66 -10.39 -2.55
N ARG A 61 -2.08 -9.78 -3.66
CA ARG A 61 -2.22 -10.43 -4.96
C ARG A 61 -1.01 -10.18 -5.87
N GLY A 62 0.05 -9.54 -5.37
CA GLY A 62 1.23 -9.17 -6.17
C GLY A 62 0.87 -8.20 -7.30
N ARG A 63 -0.04 -7.26 -7.04
CA ARG A 63 -0.51 -6.26 -7.99
C ARG A 63 -0.24 -4.86 -7.44
N ASP A 64 0.02 -3.92 -8.33
CA ASP A 64 0.23 -2.52 -7.96
C ASP A 64 -1.10 -1.75 -7.75
N GLY A 65 -2.20 -2.28 -8.26
CA GLY A 65 -3.49 -1.57 -8.33
C GLY A 65 -3.69 -0.89 -9.69
N GLY A 66 -4.60 0.08 -9.78
CA GLY A 66 -4.87 0.85 -11.00
C GLY A 66 -6.07 0.36 -11.84
N PHE A 67 -6.26 0.96 -13.01
CA PHE A 67 -7.45 0.70 -13.84
C PHE A 67 -7.34 -0.64 -14.57
N LEU A 68 -8.35 -1.51 -14.41
CA LEU A 68 -8.40 -2.82 -15.08
C LEU A 68 -8.31 -2.74 -16.61
N ARG A 69 -8.81 -1.66 -17.23
CA ARG A 69 -8.76 -1.44 -18.68
C ARG A 69 -7.34 -1.29 -19.24
N GLU A 70 -6.40 -0.87 -18.39
CA GLU A 70 -4.99 -0.68 -18.75
C GLU A 70 -4.19 -1.99 -18.62
N ARG A 71 -4.83 -3.06 -18.11
CA ARG A 71 -4.17 -4.33 -17.91
C ARG A 71 -4.17 -5.17 -19.21
N PRO A 72 -3.00 -5.57 -19.72
CA PRO A 72 -2.91 -6.36 -20.95
C PRO A 72 -3.22 -7.85 -20.76
N THR A 73 -3.34 -8.31 -19.50
CA THR A 73 -3.52 -9.71 -19.14
C THR A 73 -4.89 -10.00 -18.51
N PRO A 74 -5.45 -11.22 -18.66
CA PRO A 74 -6.75 -11.60 -18.10
C PRO A 74 -6.90 -11.33 -16.59
N ILE A 75 -8.10 -10.92 -16.16
CA ILE A 75 -8.40 -10.53 -14.75
C ILE A 75 -8.05 -11.64 -13.75
N HIS A 76 -8.32 -12.88 -14.13
CA HIS A 76 -8.06 -14.08 -13.32
C HIS A 76 -6.96 -14.90 -13.96
N ASP A 77 -6.07 -15.43 -13.12
CA ASP A 77 -5.17 -16.49 -13.56
C ASP A 77 -6.04 -17.69 -13.89
N ARG A 78 -5.99 -18.17 -15.14
CA ARG A 78 -6.70 -19.39 -15.50
C ARG A 78 -6.10 -20.51 -14.65
N PRO A 79 -6.92 -21.30 -13.92
CA PRO A 79 -6.41 -22.50 -13.29
C PRO A 79 -5.74 -23.34 -14.37
N ARG A 80 -4.49 -23.77 -14.11
CA ARG A 80 -3.81 -24.72 -15.00
C ARG A 80 -4.69 -25.96 -15.09
N PRO A 81 -5.14 -26.39 -16.29
CA PRO A 81 -5.85 -27.66 -16.40
C PRO A 81 -4.87 -28.77 -16.00
N GLY A 82 -5.16 -29.48 -14.91
CA GLY A 82 -4.35 -30.63 -14.47
C GLY A 82 -4.17 -30.83 -12.96
N THR A 83 -4.65 -29.94 -12.08
CA THR A 83 -4.64 -30.21 -10.63
C THR A 83 -5.97 -30.78 -10.17
N GLU A 84 -6.33 -31.96 -10.68
CA GLU A 84 -7.23 -32.86 -9.95
C GLU A 84 -6.33 -33.68 -9.02
N ALA A 85 -6.34 -33.30 -7.73
CA ALA A 85 -5.74 -34.10 -6.68
C ALA A 85 -6.56 -35.39 -6.51
N ARG A 86 -5.85 -36.52 -6.52
CA ARG A 86 -6.31 -37.81 -6.03
C ARG A 86 -6.79 -37.73 -4.58
#